data_AF-A0AAJ6K6W4-F1
#
_entry.id   AF-A0AAJ6K6W4-F1
#
_cell.length_a   1.000
_cell.length_b   1.000
_cell.length_c   1.000
_cell.angle_alpha   90.00
_cell.angle_beta   90.00
_cell.angle_gamma   90.00
#
_symmetry.space_group_name_H-M   'P 1'
#
loop_
_entity.id
_entity.type
_entity.pdbx_description
1 polymer ?
#
loop_
_entity_poly.entity_id
_entity_poly.type
_entity_poly.pdbx_seq_one_letter_code
_entity_poly.pdbx_strand_id
1 'polypeptide(L)'
;MNVRAEIQVQLDALADQLDHWVARVRHPAQFWPQFEQLTGEILDQCSNTERDHARACIQAMLERHALDLPSWHQRDDTLPPGTPGA
;
A
#
# COMPACT_ATOMS: atom_id res chain seq x y z
N MET A 1 14.54 -14.10 -11.23
CA MET A 1 14.08 -12.79 -11.73
C MET A 1 14.15 -11.83 -10.56
N ASN A 2 14.97 -10.79 -10.69
CA ASN A 2 15.29 -9.86 -9.62
C ASN A 2 14.68 -8.50 -9.97
N VAL A 3 14.09 -7.82 -9.00
CA VAL A 3 13.73 -6.41 -9.18
C VAL A 3 15.01 -5.57 -9.22
N ARG A 4 14.98 -4.43 -9.90
CA ARG A 4 16.07 -3.45 -9.79
C ARG A 4 16.31 -3.07 -8.33
N ALA A 5 17.57 -2.81 -7.97
CA ALA A 5 17.93 -2.41 -6.60
C ALA A 5 17.16 -1.17 -6.12
N GLU A 6 16.85 -0.22 -7.02
CA GLU A 6 16.04 0.96 -6.69
C GLU A 6 14.60 0.60 -6.28
N ILE A 7 13.96 -0.34 -7.00
CA ILE A 7 12.62 -0.82 -6.64
C ILE A 7 12.66 -1.57 -5.32
N GLN A 8 13.71 -2.37 -5.09
CA GLN A 8 13.90 -3.06 -3.81
C GLN A 8 14.01 -2.07 -2.65
N VAL A 9 14.75 -0.97 -2.82
CA VAL A 9 14.88 0.08 -1.80
C VAL A 9 13.54 0.80 -1.56
N GLN A 10 12.77 1.08 -2.61
CA GLN A 10 11.44 1.69 -2.46
C GLN A 10 10.47 0.74 -1.73
N LEU A 11 10.52 -0.57 -2.02
CA LEU A 11 9.73 -1.60 -1.32
C LEU A 11 10.15 -1.72 0.15
N ASP A 12 11.44 -1.69 0.45
CA ASP A 12 11.96 -1.76 1.82
C ASP A 12 11.57 -0.50 2.63
N ALA A 13 11.69 0.69 2.02
CA ALA A 13 11.22 1.94 2.61
C ALA A 13 9.70 1.94 2.86
N LEU A 14 8.92 1.38 1.93
CA LEU A 14 7.48 1.19 2.09
C LEU A 14 7.18 0.27 3.28
N ALA A 15 7.95 -0.81 3.46
CA ALA A 15 7.80 -1.73 4.58
C ALA A 15 8.10 -1.07 5.93
N ASP A 16 9.18 -0.28 6.02
CA ASP A 16 9.51 0.48 7.23
C ASP A 16 8.43 1.52 7.56
N GLN A 17 7.95 2.25 6.54
CA GLN A 17 6.83 3.18 6.71
C GLN A 17 5.57 2.46 7.18
N LEU A 18 5.29 1.26 6.65
CA LEU A 18 4.14 0.45 7.07
C LEU A 18 4.25 0.03 8.53
N ASP A 19 5.41 -0.43 8.99
CA ASP A 19 5.65 -0.78 10.40
C ASP A 19 5.42 0.43 11.31
N HIS A 20 6.00 1.58 10.94
CA HIS A 20 5.80 2.85 11.64
C HIS A 20 4.33 3.30 11.67
N TRP A 21 3.61 3.12 10.57
CA TRP A 21 2.19 3.44 10.49
C TRP A 21 1.36 2.49 11.34
N VAL A 22 1.55 1.17 11.24
CA VAL A 22 0.83 0.19 12.06
C VAL A 22 1.05 0.44 13.56
N ALA A 23 2.26 0.81 13.95
CA ALA A 23 2.58 1.13 15.33
C ALA A 23 1.93 2.44 15.85
N ARG A 24 1.66 3.43 14.96
CA ARG A 24 1.13 4.75 15.36
C ARG A 24 -0.34 4.99 15.04
N VAL A 25 -0.88 4.33 14.03
CA VAL A 25 -2.18 4.67 13.46
C VAL A 25 -3.31 4.10 14.32
N ARG A 26 -4.14 5.00 14.85
CA ARG A 26 -5.41 4.65 15.54
C ARG A 26 -6.56 4.38 14.56
N HIS A 27 -6.47 4.83 13.30
CA HIS A 27 -7.53 4.70 12.29
C HIS A 27 -7.01 4.20 10.92
N PRO A 28 -7.34 2.97 10.52
CA PRO A 28 -6.84 2.37 9.29
C PRO A 28 -7.26 3.10 8.00
N ALA A 29 -8.33 3.89 8.04
CA ALA A 29 -8.86 4.60 6.87
C ALA A 29 -7.98 5.76 6.38
N GLN A 30 -7.08 6.31 7.21
CA GLN A 30 -6.25 7.45 6.81
C GLN A 30 -4.91 7.07 6.18
N PHE A 31 -4.37 5.88 6.47
CA PHE A 31 -3.07 5.46 5.95
C PHE A 31 -3.16 4.77 4.59
N TRP A 32 -4.27 4.08 4.34
CA TRP A 32 -4.44 3.28 3.13
C TRP A 32 -4.39 4.07 1.80
N PRO A 33 -5.03 5.26 1.63
CA PRO A 33 -4.93 5.98 0.37
C PRO A 33 -3.50 6.41 0.03
N GLN A 34 -2.66 6.66 1.06
CA GLN A 34 -1.24 6.95 0.87
C GLN A 34 -0.47 5.70 0.49
N PHE A 35 -0.76 4.57 1.13
CA PHE A 35 -0.16 3.28 0.83
C PHE A 35 -0.47 2.81 -0.61
N GLU A 36 -1.73 2.92 -1.05
CA GLU A 36 -2.14 2.60 -2.42
C GLU A 36 -1.45 3.49 -3.46
N GLN A 37 -1.36 4.79 -3.18
CA GLN A 37 -0.67 5.70 -4.09
C GLN A 37 0.81 5.31 -4.23
N LEU A 38 1.51 5.07 -3.12
CA LEU A 38 2.92 4.68 -3.12
C LEU A 38 3.16 3.32 -3.80
N THR A 39 2.33 2.33 -3.49
CA THR A 39 2.41 1.01 -4.16
C THR A 39 2.10 1.12 -5.65
N GLY A 40 1.12 1.93 -6.03
CA GLY A 40 0.81 2.25 -7.42
C GLY A 40 2.00 2.87 -8.15
N GLU A 41 2.66 3.88 -7.55
CA GLU A 41 3.84 4.51 -8.14
C GLU A 41 5.03 3.55 -8.26
N ILE A 42 5.24 2.66 -7.29
CA ILE A 42 6.29 1.63 -7.36
C ILE A 42 5.97 0.63 -8.49
N LEU A 43 4.71 0.20 -8.62
CA LEU A 43 4.28 -0.76 -9.64
C LEU A 43 4.25 -0.18 -11.06
N ASP A 44 4.02 1.13 -11.19
CA ASP A 44 4.13 1.87 -12.45
C ASP A 44 5.58 1.93 -12.94
N GLN A 45 6.52 2.19 -12.02
CA GLN A 45 7.96 2.15 -12.30
C GLN A 45 8.49 0.74 -12.60
N CYS A 46 7.77 -0.31 -12.19
CA CYS A 46 8.17 -1.70 -12.44
C CYS A 46 7.84 -2.16 -13.86
N SER A 47 8.78 -2.85 -14.51
CA SER A 47 8.49 -3.60 -15.74
C SER A 47 7.55 -4.77 -15.45
N ASN A 48 6.86 -5.28 -16.47
CA ASN A 48 5.87 -6.36 -16.31
C ASN A 48 6.42 -7.62 -15.61
N THR A 49 7.71 -7.93 -15.79
CA THR A 49 8.42 -9.03 -15.11
C THR A 49 8.83 -8.74 -13.66
N GLU A 50 8.96 -7.47 -13.28
CA GLU A 50 9.30 -7.03 -11.92
C GLU A 50 8.04 -6.81 -11.09
N ARG A 51 6.95 -6.43 -11.74
CA ARG A 51 5.66 -6.10 -11.13
C ARG A 51 5.07 -7.26 -10.33
N ASP A 52 5.24 -8.50 -10.81
CA ASP A 52 4.79 -9.70 -10.09
C ASP A 52 5.56 -9.89 -8.78
N HIS A 53 6.88 -9.67 -8.82
CA HIS A 53 7.75 -9.76 -7.64
C HIS A 53 7.47 -8.63 -6.65
N ALA A 54 7.33 -7.39 -7.13
CA ALA A 54 6.99 -6.24 -6.31
C ALA A 54 5.63 -6.46 -5.61
N ARG A 55 4.64 -6.97 -6.36
CA ARG A 55 3.31 -7.28 -5.80
C ARG A 55 3.37 -8.39 -4.77
N ALA A 56 4.15 -9.45 -5.00
CA ALA A 56 4.36 -10.52 -4.03
C ALA A 56 5.03 -9.99 -2.75
N CYS A 57 5.99 -9.07 -2.88
CA CYS A 57 6.66 -8.44 -1.75
C CYS A 57 5.70 -7.59 -0.92
N ILE A 58 4.90 -6.74 -1.57
CA ILE A 58 3.85 -5.92 -0.95
C ILE A 58 2.83 -6.80 -0.22
N GLN A 59 2.38 -7.89 -0.86
CA GLN A 59 1.42 -8.81 -0.27
C GLN A 59 2.01 -9.51 0.97
N ALA A 60 3.24 -10.01 0.89
CA ALA A 60 3.91 -10.65 2.02
C ALA A 60 4.13 -9.68 3.20
N MET A 61 4.39 -8.41 2.94
CA MET A 61 4.46 -7.37 3.98
C MET A 61 3.12 -7.22 4.69
N LEU A 62 2.03 -7.07 3.94
CA LEU A 62 0.68 -6.95 4.51
C LEU A 62 0.31 -8.17 5.37
N GLU A 63 0.59 -9.38 4.88
CA GLU A 63 0.37 -10.64 5.61
C GLU A 63 1.17 -10.68 6.92
N ARG A 64 2.44 -10.22 6.90
CA ARG A 64 3.31 -10.18 8.08
C ARG A 64 2.79 -9.27 9.19
N HIS A 65 2.14 -8.17 8.82
CA HIS A 65 1.55 -7.23 9.78
C HIS A 65 0.12 -7.62 10.19
N ALA A 66 -0.42 -8.75 9.69
CA ALA A 66 -1.81 -9.16 9.86
C ALA A 66 -2.81 -8.04 9.54
N LEU A 67 -2.43 -7.16 8.61
CA LEU A 67 -3.33 -6.15 8.08
C LEU A 67 -4.27 -6.86 7.12
N ASP A 68 -5.47 -7.15 7.60
CA ASP A 68 -6.58 -7.53 6.72
C ASP A 68 -6.80 -6.34 5.77
N LEU A 69 -6.62 -6.58 4.47
CA LEU A 69 -6.87 -5.57 3.44
C LEU A 69 -8.27 -5.01 3.72
N PRO A 70 -8.40 -3.76 4.15
CA PRO A 70 -9.63 -3.33 4.78
C PRO A 70 -10.74 -3.42 3.74
N SER A 71 -11.86 -4.01 4.14
CA SER A 71 -12.98 -4.42 3.27
C SER A 71 -13.63 -3.31 2.43
N TRP A 72 -13.21 -2.04 2.57
CA TRP A 72 -13.53 -0.99 1.61
C TRP A 72 -12.76 -1.11 0.29
N HIS A 73 -11.70 -1.93 0.21
CA HIS A 73 -11.16 -2.44 -1.05
C HIS A 73 -12.12 -3.41 -1.75
N GLN A 74 -13.06 -4.01 -1.00
CA GLN A 74 -14.16 -4.82 -1.53
C GLN A 74 -15.43 -3.98 -1.77
N ARG A 75 -15.43 -2.70 -1.38
CA ARG A 75 -16.52 -1.75 -1.59
C ARG A 75 -16.00 -0.42 -2.14
N ASP A 76 -15.83 -0.42 -3.45
CA ASP A 76 -16.44 0.64 -4.27
C ASP A 76 -17.86 0.90 -3.69
N ASP A 77 -18.10 2.09 -3.10
CA ASP A 77 -19.40 2.81 -2.94
C ASP A 77 -19.67 3.52 -1.59
N THR A 78 -18.82 3.48 -0.56
CA THR A 78 -19.10 4.27 0.68
C THR A 78 -18.01 5.26 1.06
N LEU A 79 -17.73 6.19 0.15
CA LEU A 79 -17.33 7.54 0.52
C LEU A 79 -18.60 8.30 0.97
N PRO A 80 -18.75 8.73 2.23
CA PRO A 80 -19.75 9.75 2.54
C PRO A 80 -19.31 11.04 1.84
N PRO A 81 -20.17 11.71 1.03
CA PRO A 81 -19.87 13.03 0.51
C PRO A 81 -20.05 14.05 1.65
N GLY A 82 -19.05 14.14 2.54
CA GLY A 82 -18.86 15.31 3.39
C GLY A 82 -17.77 16.13 2.75
N THR A 83 -18.08 17.05 1.82
CA THR A 83 -18.73 18.33 2.12
C THR A 83 -19.35 18.94 0.86
N PRO A 84 -20.46 19.67 1.01
CA PRO A 84 -20.39 21.09 0.66
C PRO A 84 -20.98 21.98 1.76
N GLY A 85 -20.29 23.08 2.05
CA GLY A 85 -20.75 24.11 2.97
C GLY A 85 -22.12 24.68 2.61
N ALA A 86 -22.84 25.07 3.66
CA ALA A 86 -23.90 26.08 3.67
C ALA A 86 -23.94 26.67 5.08
#